data_AF-A0A4U0TR42-F1
#
_entry.id   AF-A0A4U0TR42-F1
#
_cell.length_a   1.000
_cell.length_b   1.000
_cell.length_c   1.000
_cell.angle_alpha   90.00
_cell.angle_beta   90.00
_cell.angle_gamma   90.00
#
_symmetry.space_group_name_H-M   'P 1'
#
loop_
_entity.id
_entity.type
_entity.pdbx_description
1 polymer ?
#
loop_
_entity_poly.entity_id
_entity_poly.type
_entity_poly.pdbx_seq_one_letter_code
_entity_poly.pdbx_strand_id
1 'polypeptide(L)'
;IDFGSAAYIKSGPFDVFVGTIDYAAPEVLAGRPYRGKEQDVWALGILLYTIVYKENPFYSIDEIMDHDLRVPYIMSEESIDLIRLMLNRDVEQRATISQ
;
A
#
# COMPACT_ATOMS: atom_id res chain seq x y z
N ILE A 1 17.21 -10.06 -1.78
CA ILE A 1 17.12 -9.22 -0.57
C ILE A 1 17.88 -7.94 -0.89
N ASP A 2 17.19 -6.79 -0.95
CA ASP A 2 17.76 -5.50 -1.35
C ASP A 2 17.29 -4.43 -0.36
N PHE A 3 18.24 -3.69 0.21
CA PHE A 3 18.03 -2.62 1.18
C PHE A 3 18.45 -1.24 0.61
N GLY A 4 18.65 -1.12 -0.71
CA GLY A 4 19.13 0.10 -1.36
C GLY A 4 18.27 1.35 -1.14
N SER A 5 16.98 1.18 -0.83
CA SER A 5 16.02 2.26 -0.57
C SER A 5 15.63 2.38 0.91
N ALA A 6 16.31 1.70 1.82
CA ALA A 6 16.00 1.76 3.26
C ALA A 6 16.51 3.08 3.87
N ALA A 7 15.62 3.84 4.51
CA ALA A 7 15.94 5.07 5.21
C ALA A 7 15.74 4.92 6.72
N TYR A 8 16.65 5.49 7.52
CA TYR A 8 16.50 5.55 8.97
C TYR A 8 15.34 6.49 9.34
N ILE A 9 14.38 6.00 10.13
CA ILE A 9 13.33 6.83 10.72
C ILE A 9 13.99 7.75 11.77
N LYS A 10 14.36 8.96 11.37
CA LYS A 10 14.78 10.05 12.25
C LYS A 10 13.83 11.24 12.05
N SER A 11 12.85 11.37 12.95
CA SER A 11 12.03 12.56 13.21
C SER A 11 11.68 13.46 12.01
N GLY A 12 10.85 12.98 11.09
CA GLY A 12 10.21 13.82 10.07
C GLY A 12 9.44 13.00 9.04
N PRO A 13 8.42 13.57 8.37
CA PRO A 13 7.80 12.94 7.21
C PRO A 13 8.81 12.82 6.06
N PHE A 14 8.66 11.80 5.22
CA PHE A 14 9.54 11.57 4.08
C PHE A 14 9.08 12.44 2.89
N ASP A 15 10.02 13.20 2.29
CA ASP A 15 9.76 14.10 1.15
C ASP A 15 10.11 13.49 -0.22
N VAL A 16 10.84 12.37 -0.26
CA VAL A 16 11.33 11.75 -1.51
C VAL A 16 11.13 10.23 -1.45
N PHE A 17 10.25 9.71 -2.30
CA PHE A 17 10.03 8.28 -2.46
C PHE A 17 11.07 7.68 -3.43
N VAL A 18 11.80 6.67 -2.98
CA VAL A 18 12.88 6.00 -3.76
C VAL A 18 12.53 4.51 -4.04
N GLY A 19 11.24 4.16 -3.97
CA GLY A 19 10.76 2.80 -4.20
C GLY A 19 10.20 2.57 -5.61
N THR A 20 9.76 1.34 -5.88
CA THR A 20 8.98 1.03 -7.09
C THR A 20 7.62 1.69 -6.98
N ILE A 21 7.27 2.53 -7.96
CA ILE A 21 6.02 3.33 -8.00
C ILE A 21 4.77 2.45 -7.80
N ASP A 22 4.82 1.19 -8.25
CA ASP A 22 3.73 0.22 -8.15
C ASP A 22 3.35 -0.16 -6.70
N TYR A 23 4.20 0.15 -5.71
CA TYR A 23 3.95 -0.09 -4.28
C TYR A 23 3.75 1.19 -3.47
N ALA A 24 3.78 2.36 -4.12
CA ALA A 24 3.56 3.63 -3.47
C ALA A 24 2.08 3.81 -3.11
N ALA A 25 1.83 4.29 -1.89
CA ALA A 25 0.49 4.65 -1.46
C ALA A 25 0.02 5.93 -2.19
N PRO A 26 -1.30 6.13 -2.36
CA PRO A 26 -1.85 7.26 -3.10
C PRO A 26 -1.38 8.62 -2.57
N GLU A 27 -1.19 8.77 -1.27
CA GLU A 27 -0.67 10.01 -0.67
C GLU A 27 0.77 10.32 -1.07
N VAL A 28 1.59 9.29 -1.29
CA VAL A 28 2.98 9.42 -1.75
C VAL A 28 3.02 9.82 -3.22
N LEU A 29 2.15 9.21 -4.03
CA LEU A 29 1.99 9.56 -5.45
C LEU A 29 1.46 10.99 -5.63
N ALA A 30 0.64 11.47 -4.69
CA ALA A 30 0.17 12.85 -4.65
C ALA A 30 1.24 13.87 -4.17
N GLY A 31 2.46 13.42 -3.86
CA GLY A 31 3.55 14.27 -3.37
C GLY A 31 3.30 14.86 -1.98
N ARG A 32 2.43 14.22 -1.18
CA ARG A 32 2.16 14.67 0.19
C ARG A 32 3.23 14.10 1.13
N PRO A 33 3.58 14.82 2.21
CA PRO A 33 4.44 14.28 3.25
C PRO A 33 3.79 13.03 3.84
N TYR A 34 4.49 11.89 3.77
CA TYR A 34 3.95 10.61 4.22
C TYR A 34 4.70 10.09 5.45
N ARG A 35 4.00 9.25 6.21
CA ARG A 35 4.55 8.53 7.34
C ARG A 35 4.90 7.12 6.88
N GLY A 36 6.09 6.65 7.25
CA GLY A 36 6.62 5.38 6.75
C GLY A 36 5.76 4.16 7.08
N LYS A 37 5.12 4.14 8.26
CA LYS A 37 4.34 2.98 8.71
C LYS A 37 3.11 2.74 7.83
N GLU A 38 2.38 3.80 7.52
CA GLU A 38 1.14 3.75 6.74
C GLU A 38 1.45 3.39 5.27
N GLN A 39 2.57 3.89 4.74
CA GLN A 39 3.12 3.47 3.45
C GLN A 39 3.49 1.98 3.43
N ASP A 40 4.12 1.47 4.50
CA ASP A 40 4.48 0.06 4.60
C ASP A 40 3.24 -0.84 4.64
N VAL A 41 2.18 -0.44 5.34
CA VAL A 41 0.90 -1.17 5.36
C VAL A 41 0.29 -1.27 3.96
N TRP A 42 0.30 -0.17 3.20
CA TRP A 42 -0.19 -0.18 1.83
C TRP A 42 0.60 -1.17 0.97
N ALA A 43 1.93 -1.09 1.01
CA ALA A 43 2.81 -2.00 0.27
C ALA A 43 2.58 -3.48 0.66
N LEU A 44 2.36 -3.75 1.96
CA LEU A 44 1.98 -5.09 2.43
C LEU A 44 0.61 -5.53 1.90
N GLY A 45 -0.35 -4.62 1.75
CA GLY A 45 -1.65 -4.89 1.14
C GLY A 45 -1.54 -5.30 -0.33
N ILE A 46 -0.70 -4.59 -1.11
CA ILE A 46 -0.38 -4.93 -2.51
C ILE A 46 0.28 -6.31 -2.58
N LEU A 47 1.22 -6.58 -1.67
CA LEU A 47 1.90 -7.87 -1.58
C LEU A 47 0.93 -9.00 -1.23
N LEU A 48 0.07 -8.80 -0.23
CA LEU A 48 -0.93 -9.79 0.19
C LEU A 48 -1.90 -10.10 -0.96
N TYR A 49 -2.38 -9.09 -1.66
CA TYR A 49 -3.19 -9.28 -2.87
C TYR A 49 -2.43 -10.10 -3.92
N THR A 50 -1.17 -9.75 -4.18
CA THR A 50 -0.33 -10.45 -5.16
C THR A 50 -0.13 -11.92 -4.79
N ILE A 51 0.00 -12.24 -3.50
CA ILE A 51 0.10 -13.64 -3.04
C ILE A 51 -1.21 -14.40 -3.29
N VAL A 52 -2.35 -13.75 -3.04
CA VAL A 52 -3.68 -14.38 -3.15
C VAL A 52 -4.08 -14.58 -4.61
N TYR A 53 -3.91 -13.56 -5.47
CA TYR A 53 -4.42 -13.53 -6.84
C TYR A 53 -3.35 -13.75 -7.91
N LYS A 54 -2.06 -13.77 -7.53
CA LYS A 54 -0.90 -13.88 -8.44
C LYS A 54 -0.85 -12.77 -9.50
N GLU A 55 -1.52 -11.65 -9.24
CA GLU A 55 -1.58 -10.47 -10.10
C GLU A 55 -1.50 -9.20 -9.23
N ASN A 56 -1.19 -8.05 -9.84
CA ASN A 56 -1.13 -6.78 -9.14
C ASN A 56 -2.55 -6.19 -9.07
N PRO A 57 -3.01 -5.67 -7.91
CA PRO A 57 -4.32 -5.03 -7.84
C PRO A 57 -4.44 -3.78 -8.73
N PHE A 58 -3.33 -3.07 -9.00
CA PHE A 58 -3.32 -1.82 -9.78
C PHE A 58 -2.15 -1.79 -10.76
N TYR A 59 -2.41 -1.42 -12.01
CA TYR A 59 -1.41 -1.36 -13.09
C TYR A 59 -1.02 0.07 -13.49
N SER A 60 -1.70 1.08 -12.94
CA SER A 60 -1.41 2.49 -13.19
C SER A 60 -1.64 3.33 -11.95
N ILE A 61 -1.07 4.54 -11.95
CA ILE A 61 -1.30 5.54 -10.90
C ILE A 61 -2.79 5.89 -10.82
N ASP A 62 -3.48 6.01 -11.95
CA ASP A 62 -4.92 6.29 -11.97
C ASP A 62 -5.72 5.17 -11.28
N GLU A 63 -5.32 3.91 -11.48
CA GLU A 63 -5.96 2.78 -10.79
C GLU A 63 -5.72 2.83 -9.28
N ILE A 64 -4.51 3.16 -8.84
CA ILE A 64 -4.20 3.34 -7.41
C ILE A 64 -5.07 4.45 -6.81
N MET A 65 -5.23 5.57 -7.52
CA MET A 65 -5.91 6.77 -7.03
C MET A 65 -7.42 6.62 -6.97
N ASP A 66 -8.05 5.96 -7.95
CA ASP A 66 -9.52 6.01 -8.11
C ASP A 66 -10.20 4.66 -8.38
N HIS A 67 -9.46 3.60 -8.72
CA HIS A 67 -10.07 2.34 -9.12
C HIS A 67 -10.30 1.39 -7.93
N ASP A 68 -11.51 0.84 -7.80
CA ASP A 68 -11.79 -0.14 -6.74
C ASP A 68 -10.97 -1.43 -6.89
N LEU A 69 -10.71 -2.09 -5.76
CA LEU A 69 -10.01 -3.37 -5.71
C LEU A 69 -10.79 -4.42 -6.51
N ARG A 70 -10.18 -4.98 -7.56
CA ARG A 70 -10.76 -6.10 -8.31
C ARG A 70 -10.61 -7.37 -7.47
N VAL A 71 -11.66 -8.16 -7.31
CA VAL A 71 -11.61 -9.41 -6.52
C VAL A 71 -12.14 -10.54 -7.41
N PRO A 72 -11.25 -11.28 -8.12
CA PRO A 72 -11.66 -12.33 -9.06
C PRO A 72 -12.43 -13.48 -8.40
N TYR A 73 -12.04 -13.84 -7.17
CA TYR A 73 -12.71 -14.85 -6.36
C TYR A 73 -12.51 -14.57 -4.87
N ILE A 74 -13.43 -15.06 -4.05
CA ILE A 74 -13.35 -14.96 -2.60
C ILE A 74 -12.66 -16.21 -2.06
N MET A 75 -11.45 -16.06 -1.52
CA MET A 75 -10.77 -17.14 -0.79
C MET A 75 -11.38 -17.30 0.61
N SER A 76 -11.46 -16.19 1.34
CA SER A 76 -12.15 -16.04 2.61
C SER A 76 -12.56 -14.57 2.77
N GLU A 77 -13.68 -14.31 3.45
CA GLU A 77 -14.16 -12.94 3.66
C GLU A 77 -13.16 -12.16 4.52
N GLU A 78 -12.56 -12.80 5.51
CA GLU A 78 -11.61 -12.18 6.43
C GLU A 78 -10.32 -11.74 5.72
N SER A 79 -9.85 -12.49 4.72
CA SER A 79 -8.67 -12.10 3.93
C SER A 79 -8.96 -10.93 3.00
N ILE A 80 -10.14 -10.88 2.39
CA ILE A 80 -10.53 -9.74 1.55
C ILE A 80 -10.70 -8.48 2.40
N ASP A 81 -11.35 -8.60 3.55
CA ASP A 81 -11.55 -7.47 4.44
C ASP A 81 -10.22 -6.93 4.95
N LEU A 82 -9.26 -7.81 5.28
CA LEU A 82 -7.90 -7.39 5.60
C LEU A 82 -7.23 -6.64 4.44
N ILE A 83 -7.30 -7.17 3.21
CA ILE A 83 -6.71 -6.50 2.04
C ILE A 83 -7.36 -5.13 1.81
N ARG A 84 -8.68 -5.02 1.94
CA ARG A 84 -9.42 -3.75 1.80
C ARG A 84 -9.03 -2.74 2.88
N LEU A 85 -8.85 -3.19 4.12
CA LEU A 85 -8.39 -2.33 5.21
C LEU A 85 -6.94 -1.84 4.99
N MET A 86 -6.06 -2.70 4.45
CA MET A 86 -4.67 -2.33 4.16
C MET A 86 -4.55 -1.41 2.93
N LEU A 87 -5.40 -1.61 1.92
CA LEU A 87 -5.46 -0.80 0.70
C LEU A 87 -6.48 0.34 0.80
N ASN A 88 -6.71 0.85 2.02
CA ASN A 88 -7.54 2.03 2.21
C ASN A 88 -6.76 3.30 1.81
N ARG A 89 -7.36 4.11 0.94
CA ARG A 89 -6.79 5.38 0.47
C ARG A 89 -6.78 6.44 1.56
N ASP A 90 -7.74 6.38 2.47
CA ASP A 90 -7.72 7.22 3.65
C ASP A 90 -6.75 6.64 4.67
N VAL A 91 -5.66 7.37 4.90
CA VAL A 91 -4.58 7.00 5.82
C VAL A 91 -5.09 6.79 7.25
N GLU A 92 -6.12 7.54 7.67
CA GLU A 92 -6.70 7.43 9.02
C GLU A 92 -7.58 6.18 9.17
N GLN A 93 -8.12 5.67 8.06
CA GLN A 93 -8.95 4.46 8.01
C GLN A 93 -8.15 3.22 7.57
N ARG A 94 -6.86 3.39 7.23
CA ARG A 94 -5.97 2.30 6.84
C ARG A 94 -5.61 1.47 8.06
N ALA A 95 -5.49 0.16 7.86
CA ALA A 95 -5.04 -0.76 8.89
C ALA A 95 -3.72 -0.27 9.52
N THR A 96 -3.51 -0.57 10.81
CA THR A 96 -2.25 -0.28 11.48
C THR A 96 -1.52 -1.56 11.83
N ILE A 97 -0.19 -1.51 11.89
CA ILE A 97 0.66 -2.67 12.23
C ILE A 97 0.33 -3.26 13.63
N SER A 98 -0.34 -2.51 14.49
CA SER A 98 -0.69 -2.93 15.85
C SER A 98 -2.11 -3.49 16.01
N GLN A 99 -2.84 -3.68 14.91
CA GLN A 99 -4.16 -4.34 14.94
C GLN A 99 -4.06 -5.83 15.22
#